data_AF-A0A4Q3WBJ2-F1
#
_entry.id   AF-A0A4Q3WBJ2-F1
#
_cell.length_a   1.000
_cell.length_b   1.000
_cell.length_c   1.000
_cell.angle_alpha   90.00
_cell.angle_beta   90.00
_cell.angle_gamma   90.00
#
_symmetry.space_group_name_H-M   'P 1'
#
loop_
_entity.id
_entity.type
_entity.pdbx_description
1 polymer ?
#
loop_
_entity_poly.entity_id
_entity_poly.type
_entity_poly.pdbx_seq_one_letter_code
_entity_poly.pdbx_strand_id
1 'polypeptide(L)'
;MSRLHPIFALLAVCLAPSVQAQLIYPRNGVEVPDGARVTLKPVKEKFILGESIVARFIVNNDSRKEFKISYGGDYRGGARQARFKVSAEGPDGENVADPYPGDFNFGGIGGSPSVRPGESWTSSLALQRYLRFDKPGRYTIRVKHDLGWKDTPEKPVPEGKASIEIVLPNADQAEELLKSLEKPRDGNARSTVDDAAPTLDPAALAYPVYLPLLVPRIGAGKIDYLGSIENIETVEATAALVGLLKSTDAKVS
;
A
#
# COMPACT_ATOMS: atom_id res chain seq x y z
N MET A 1 28.45 20.35 -59.67
CA MET A 1 29.02 21.05 -58.49
C MET A 1 27.86 21.49 -57.61
N SER A 2 27.99 21.37 -56.27
CA SER A 2 27.02 21.70 -55.20
C SER A 2 25.79 20.78 -55.16
N ARG A 3 25.66 19.74 -54.31
CA ARG A 3 25.66 19.60 -52.83
C ARG A 3 24.66 20.52 -52.11
N LEU A 4 23.55 19.94 -51.63
CA LEU A 4 22.92 20.23 -50.34
C LEU A 4 21.93 19.11 -49.98
N HIS A 5 22.23 18.37 -48.91
CA HIS A 5 21.25 17.59 -48.14
C HIS A 5 20.53 18.52 -47.16
N PRO A 6 19.33 18.15 -46.72
CA PRO A 6 19.01 18.30 -45.31
C PRO A 6 18.58 16.96 -44.68
N ILE A 7 19.27 16.66 -43.60
CA ILE A 7 18.96 15.62 -42.61
C ILE A 7 17.72 16.07 -41.85
N PHE A 8 16.62 15.32 -41.95
CA PHE A 8 15.49 15.47 -41.03
C PHE A 8 15.77 14.65 -39.78
N ALA A 9 16.17 15.33 -38.71
CA ALA A 9 16.18 14.78 -37.36
C ALA A 9 14.73 14.68 -36.86
N LEU A 10 14.24 13.46 -36.68
CA LEU A 10 12.96 13.22 -36.01
C LEU A 10 13.17 13.42 -34.51
N LEU A 11 12.64 14.52 -33.98
CA LEU A 11 12.62 14.81 -32.55
C LEU A 11 11.72 13.79 -31.84
N ALA A 12 12.27 13.03 -30.91
CA ALA A 12 11.49 12.20 -30.00
C ALA A 12 10.69 13.11 -29.06
N VAL A 13 9.37 13.14 -29.24
CA VAL A 13 8.43 13.79 -28.31
C VAL A 13 8.22 12.84 -27.13
N CYS A 14 9.04 12.98 -26.09
CA CYS A 14 8.76 12.40 -24.78
C CYS A 14 7.64 13.20 -24.11
N LEU A 15 6.38 12.81 -24.32
CA LEU A 15 5.25 13.30 -23.55
C LEU A 15 4.94 12.32 -22.42
N ALA A 16 5.44 12.62 -21.23
CA ALA A 16 4.74 12.29 -20.00
C ALA A 16 5.12 13.27 -18.90
N PRO A 17 4.20 14.14 -18.48
CA PRO A 17 4.00 14.39 -17.07
C PRO A 17 2.74 13.63 -16.68
N SER A 18 2.90 12.54 -15.94
CA SER A 18 1.83 12.04 -15.08
C SER A 18 1.56 13.15 -14.06
N VAL A 19 0.56 13.98 -14.34
CA VAL A 19 0.03 14.93 -13.38
C VAL A 19 -0.67 14.12 -12.31
N GLN A 20 0.05 13.74 -11.26
CA GLN A 20 -0.58 13.33 -10.02
C GLN A 20 -1.34 14.55 -9.50
N ALA A 21 -2.66 14.49 -9.57
CA ALA A 21 -3.54 15.45 -8.96
C ALA A 21 -3.24 15.47 -7.45
N GLN A 22 -2.41 16.43 -7.03
CA GLN A 22 -2.24 16.76 -5.62
C GLN A 22 -3.56 17.41 -5.17
N LEU A 23 -4.38 16.64 -4.44
CA LEU A 23 -5.46 17.20 -3.64
C LEU A 23 -4.82 18.12 -2.59
N ILE A 24 -4.73 19.42 -2.90
CA ILE A 24 -4.25 20.46 -2.00
C ILE A 24 -5.34 20.71 -0.96
N TYR A 25 -5.18 20.19 0.25
CA TYR A 25 -5.94 20.63 1.42
C TYR A 25 -5.14 21.75 2.11
N PRO A 26 -5.53 23.04 2.02
CA PRO A 26 -4.89 24.08 2.80
C PRO A 26 -5.42 24.00 4.24
N ARG A 27 -4.71 23.33 5.15
CA ARG A 27 -4.76 23.67 6.58
C ARG A 27 -3.56 24.55 6.88
N ASN A 28 -3.77 25.62 7.63
CA ASN A 28 -2.76 26.60 8.04
C ASN A 28 -1.56 25.90 8.71
N GLY A 29 -0.63 25.39 7.90
CA GLY A 29 0.39 24.46 8.37
C GLY A 29 1.49 25.22 9.10
N VAL A 30 1.81 24.75 10.29
CA VAL A 30 3.03 25.17 10.98
C VAL A 30 4.20 24.64 10.15
N GLU A 31 5.34 25.31 10.16
CA GLU A 31 6.55 24.73 9.57
C GLU A 31 6.88 23.40 10.24
N VAL A 32 7.57 22.51 9.51
CA VAL A 32 8.13 21.29 10.09
C VAL A 32 8.98 21.68 11.32
N PRO A 33 8.72 21.14 12.51
CA PRO A 33 9.52 21.43 13.70
C PRO A 33 10.98 21.01 13.49
N ASP A 34 11.92 21.80 14.00
CA ASP A 34 13.33 21.40 14.00
C ASP A 34 13.48 20.09 14.77
N GLY A 35 14.34 19.18 14.28
CA GLY A 35 14.56 17.88 14.91
C GLY A 35 13.41 16.88 14.75
N ALA A 36 12.34 17.19 14.01
CA ALA A 36 11.35 16.19 13.62
C ALA A 36 11.96 15.24 12.58
N ARG A 37 11.91 13.92 12.85
CA ARG A 37 12.34 12.88 11.91
C ARG A 37 11.31 11.77 11.78
N VAL A 38 11.25 11.14 10.61
CA VAL A 38 10.41 9.97 10.38
C VAL A 38 11.29 8.75 10.13
N THR A 39 10.94 7.64 10.78
CA THR A 39 11.50 6.31 10.53
C THR A 39 10.39 5.40 10.04
N LEU A 40 10.66 4.64 8.98
CA LEU A 40 9.79 3.56 8.53
C LEU A 40 10.40 2.22 8.93
N LYS A 41 9.69 1.43 9.73
CA LYS A 41 10.18 0.14 10.23
C LYS A 41 9.21 -0.98 9.88
N PRO A 42 9.47 -1.78 8.81
CA PRO A 42 8.76 -3.01 8.55
C PRO A 42 8.76 -3.92 9.79
N VAL A 43 7.67 -4.65 10.02
CA VAL A 43 7.59 -5.59 11.17
C VAL A 43 8.57 -6.77 11.04
N LYS A 44 8.99 -7.07 9.80
CA LYS A 44 10.05 -7.99 9.43
C LYS A 44 10.66 -7.55 8.10
N GLU A 45 11.82 -8.08 7.74
CA GLU A 45 12.51 -7.68 6.51
C GLU A 45 12.12 -8.53 5.30
N LYS A 46 11.67 -9.77 5.54
CA LYS A 46 11.31 -10.73 4.50
C LYS A 46 9.85 -11.13 4.61
N PHE A 47 9.13 -10.96 3.51
CA PHE A 47 7.73 -11.30 3.34
C PHE A 47 7.54 -12.33 2.22
N ILE A 48 6.42 -13.02 2.27
CA ILE A 48 5.92 -13.92 1.25
C ILE A 48 4.87 -13.16 0.45
N LEU A 49 4.92 -13.29 -0.87
CA LEU A 49 3.98 -12.67 -1.78
C LEU A 49 2.56 -13.05 -1.37
N GLY A 50 1.72 -12.04 -1.14
CA GLY A 50 0.34 -12.20 -0.72
C GLY A 50 0.10 -12.24 0.78
N GLU A 51 1.13 -12.26 1.62
CA GLU A 51 0.95 -11.96 3.03
C GLU A 51 0.76 -10.44 3.27
N SER A 52 0.18 -10.07 4.42
CA SER A 52 0.03 -8.66 4.77
C SER A 52 1.38 -8.05 5.16
N ILE A 53 1.76 -7.00 4.45
CA ILE A 53 3.01 -6.29 4.65
C ILE A 53 2.74 -5.05 5.51
N VAL A 54 3.20 -5.08 6.77
CA VAL A 54 2.99 -4.01 7.74
C VAL A 54 4.31 -3.31 8.08
N ALA A 55 4.29 -1.99 8.15
CA ALA A 55 5.39 -1.17 8.63
C ALA A 55 4.92 -0.15 9.66
N ARG A 56 5.78 0.15 10.63
CA ARG A 56 5.56 1.23 11.61
C ARG A 56 6.11 2.53 11.03
N PHE A 57 5.24 3.53 10.93
CA PHE A 57 5.61 4.91 10.67
C PHE A 57 5.83 5.61 12.02
N ILE A 58 7.08 6.00 12.29
CA ILE A 58 7.50 6.50 13.59
C ILE A 58 7.97 7.94 13.44
N VAL A 59 7.26 8.87 14.07
CA VAL A 59 7.65 10.28 14.18
C VAL A 59 8.48 10.44 15.44
N ASN A 60 9.73 10.87 15.30
CA ASN A 60 10.67 11.08 16.39
C ASN A 60 10.83 12.59 16.63
N ASN A 61 10.97 12.98 17.90
CA ASN A 61 11.33 14.34 18.27
C ASN A 61 12.75 14.38 18.86
N ASP A 62 13.72 14.74 18.03
CA ASP A 62 15.12 14.89 18.44
C ASP A 62 15.48 16.31 18.86
N SER A 63 14.48 17.17 18.98
CA SER A 63 14.64 18.56 19.42
C SER A 63 14.56 18.67 20.94
N ARG A 64 14.70 19.90 21.44
CA ARG A 64 14.47 20.22 22.86
C ARG A 64 13.08 20.79 23.14
N LYS A 65 12.21 20.86 22.13
CA LYS A 65 10.86 21.44 22.24
C LYS A 65 9.81 20.40 21.87
N GLU A 66 8.71 20.37 22.60
CA GLU A 66 7.53 19.60 22.20
C GLU A 66 6.94 20.18 20.91
N PHE A 67 6.41 19.32 20.06
CA PHE A 67 5.59 19.73 18.92
C PHE A 67 4.32 18.88 18.82
N LYS A 68 3.32 19.40 18.10
CA LYS A 68 2.09 18.67 17.78
C LYS A 68 2.11 18.21 16.33
N ILE A 69 1.52 17.04 16.10
CA ILE A 69 1.25 16.52 14.76
C ILE A 69 -0.26 16.46 14.54
N SER A 70 -0.73 16.60 13.31
CA SER A 70 -2.13 16.34 12.93
C SER A 70 -2.22 14.99 12.23
N TYR A 71 -2.94 14.05 12.83
CA TYR A 71 -3.05 12.66 12.35
C TYR A 71 -4.51 12.19 12.26
N GLY A 72 -4.81 11.30 11.31
CA GLY A 72 -6.16 10.82 11.01
C GLY A 72 -7.08 11.89 10.41
N GLY A 73 -8.38 11.61 10.37
CA GLY A 73 -9.37 12.53 9.80
C GLY A 73 -9.59 12.37 8.29
N ASP A 74 -8.97 11.38 7.65
CA ASP A 74 -8.86 11.28 6.19
C ASP A 74 -8.93 9.84 5.67
N TYR A 75 -9.77 8.99 6.29
CA TYR A 75 -9.83 7.55 5.98
C TYR A 75 -11.23 7.00 5.71
N ARG A 76 -12.31 7.77 5.94
CA ARG A 76 -13.68 7.26 5.76
C ARG A 76 -14.04 7.25 4.28
N GLY A 77 -14.61 6.14 3.83
CA GLY A 77 -15.02 5.96 2.44
C GLY A 77 -13.93 5.43 1.52
N GLY A 78 -12.68 5.39 2.00
CA GLY A 78 -11.56 4.85 1.25
C GLY A 78 -10.96 3.59 1.89
N ALA A 79 -10.08 2.95 1.14
CA ALA A 79 -9.29 1.80 1.57
C ALA A 79 -8.23 2.21 2.63
N ARG A 80 -7.81 3.48 2.68
CA ARG A 80 -6.68 3.94 3.52
C ARG A 80 -6.76 5.41 3.95
N GLN A 81 -5.76 5.86 4.71
CA GLN A 81 -5.57 7.28 5.06
C GLN A 81 -4.95 8.04 3.87
N ALA A 82 -5.65 9.05 3.35
CA ALA A 82 -5.27 9.76 2.13
C ALA A 82 -4.01 10.66 2.28
N ARG A 83 -3.64 11.06 3.50
CA ARG A 83 -2.51 11.96 3.80
C ARG A 83 -1.17 11.25 3.86
N PHE A 84 -1.15 9.92 3.93
CA PHE A 84 0.07 9.17 3.64
C PHE A 84 0.36 9.19 2.14
N LYS A 85 1.58 9.59 1.79
CA LYS A 85 2.14 9.45 0.44
C LYS A 85 3.17 8.36 0.49
N VAL A 86 2.80 7.19 -0.03
CA VAL A 86 3.63 6.00 -0.06
C VAL A 86 4.02 5.74 -1.51
N SER A 87 5.30 5.47 -1.74
CA SER A 87 5.82 5.02 -3.02
C SER A 87 6.81 3.89 -2.79
N ALA A 88 7.00 3.04 -3.78
CA ALA A 88 8.08 2.07 -3.76
C ALA A 88 8.66 1.88 -5.15
N GLU A 89 9.91 1.47 -5.15
CA GLU A 89 10.62 1.00 -6.33
C GLU A 89 10.78 -0.51 -6.22
N GLY A 90 10.40 -1.21 -7.28
CA GLY A 90 10.44 -2.65 -7.40
C GLY A 90 11.82 -3.20 -7.76
N PRO A 91 11.94 -4.54 -7.86
CA PRO A 91 13.21 -5.21 -8.20
C PRO A 91 13.70 -4.90 -9.62
N ASP A 92 12.82 -4.44 -10.50
CA ASP A 92 13.09 -3.98 -11.87
C ASP A 92 13.43 -2.48 -11.94
N GLY A 93 13.44 -1.78 -10.80
CA GLY A 93 13.61 -0.32 -10.76
C GLY A 93 12.34 0.45 -11.13
N GLU A 94 11.23 -0.23 -11.39
CA GLU A 94 9.95 0.42 -11.73
C GLU A 94 9.20 0.86 -10.48
N ASN A 95 8.37 1.90 -10.61
CA ASN A 95 7.50 2.32 -9.52
C ASN A 95 6.40 1.28 -9.30
N VAL A 96 6.20 0.90 -8.05
CA VAL A 96 5.12 0.01 -7.64
C VAL A 96 3.79 0.78 -7.72
N ALA A 97 2.81 0.19 -8.40
CA ALA A 97 1.52 0.82 -8.65
C ALA A 97 0.71 1.00 -7.36
N ASP A 98 -0.09 2.06 -7.36
CA ASP A 98 -1.14 2.26 -6.35
C ASP A 98 -2.37 1.41 -6.74
N PRO A 99 -2.84 0.47 -5.89
CA PRO A 99 -3.99 -0.38 -6.20
C PRO A 99 -5.33 0.37 -6.17
N TYR A 100 -5.39 1.53 -5.53
CA TYR A 100 -6.60 2.33 -5.34
C TYR A 100 -6.33 3.80 -5.71
N PRO A 101 -6.07 4.11 -6.99
CA PRO A 101 -5.82 5.48 -7.42
C PRO A 101 -7.11 6.31 -7.31
N GLY A 102 -7.04 7.47 -6.67
CA GLY A 102 -8.20 8.37 -6.56
C GLY A 102 -9.27 7.94 -5.54
N ASP A 103 -8.85 7.23 -4.50
CA ASP A 103 -9.70 6.75 -3.40
C ASP A 103 -10.58 7.86 -2.78
N PHE A 104 -11.81 7.50 -2.36
CA PHE A 104 -12.74 8.46 -1.76
C PHE A 104 -12.30 8.83 -0.35
N ASN A 105 -12.57 10.08 0.06
CA ASN A 105 -12.30 10.55 1.42
C ASN A 105 -13.43 11.46 1.92
N PHE A 106 -14.29 10.89 2.77
CA PHE A 106 -15.38 11.58 3.47
C PHE A 106 -14.97 12.02 4.90
N GLY A 107 -13.67 12.23 5.12
CA GLY A 107 -13.10 12.65 6.40
C GLY A 107 -12.79 11.49 7.34
N GLY A 108 -12.86 11.72 8.65
CA GLY A 108 -12.45 10.73 9.66
C GLY A 108 -12.44 11.31 11.07
N ILE A 109 -12.16 10.48 12.08
CA ILE A 109 -11.71 10.99 13.37
C ILE A 109 -10.24 11.36 13.22
N GLY A 110 -9.91 12.60 13.54
CA GLY A 110 -8.54 13.10 13.59
C GLY A 110 -8.16 13.52 15.00
N GLY A 111 -6.86 13.62 15.25
CA GLY A 111 -6.28 14.06 16.51
C GLY A 111 -5.11 15.01 16.30
N SER A 112 -4.66 15.60 17.40
CA SER A 112 -3.45 16.42 17.42
C SER A 112 -2.50 16.02 18.55
N PRO A 113 -1.93 14.80 18.52
CA PRO A 113 -1.06 14.34 19.58
C PRO A 113 0.21 15.19 19.67
N SER A 114 0.69 15.37 20.89
CA SER A 114 1.99 15.96 21.15
C SER A 114 3.10 14.91 21.13
N VAL A 115 4.29 15.28 20.68
CA VAL A 115 5.51 14.48 20.76
C VAL A 115 6.53 15.28 21.56
N ARG A 116 6.88 14.83 22.76
CA ARG A 116 7.84 15.52 23.63
C ARG A 116 9.29 15.25 23.20
N PRO A 117 10.26 16.06 23.67
CA PRO A 117 11.68 15.81 23.43
C PRO A 117 12.09 14.38 23.77
N GLY A 118 12.72 13.67 22.84
CA GLY A 118 13.16 12.28 22.99
C GLY A 118 12.05 11.23 22.88
N GLU A 119 10.78 11.62 22.78
CA GLU A 119 9.67 10.70 22.56
C GLU A 119 9.44 10.42 21.07
N SER A 120 8.61 9.41 20.81
CA SER A 120 8.15 9.10 19.46
C SER A 120 6.66 8.80 19.45
N TRP A 121 6.01 9.19 18.36
CA TRP A 121 4.64 8.77 18.05
C TRP A 121 4.68 7.75 16.92
N THR A 122 3.87 6.69 17.00
CA THR A 122 3.89 5.59 16.02
C THR A 122 2.50 5.30 15.49
N SER A 123 2.43 4.98 14.19
CA SER A 123 1.27 4.37 13.56
C SER A 123 1.67 3.16 12.70
N SER A 124 0.75 2.21 12.57
CA SER A 124 0.89 1.03 11.72
C SER A 124 0.35 1.30 10.31
N LEU A 125 1.12 0.94 9.29
CA LEU A 125 0.74 1.04 7.88
C LEU A 125 0.71 -0.36 7.26
N ALA A 126 -0.46 -0.76 6.77
CA ALA A 126 -0.60 -1.88 5.84
C ALA A 126 -0.18 -1.39 4.44
N LEU A 127 1.05 -1.69 4.03
CA LEU A 127 1.65 -1.15 2.80
C LEU A 127 0.92 -1.61 1.53
N GLN A 128 0.32 -2.80 1.56
CA GLN A 128 -0.52 -3.35 0.47
C GLN A 128 -1.73 -2.45 0.14
N ARG A 129 -2.19 -1.63 1.10
CA ARG A 129 -3.25 -0.66 0.81
C ARG A 129 -2.77 0.51 -0.04
N TYR A 130 -1.47 0.72 -0.18
CA TYR A 130 -0.88 1.82 -0.94
C TYR A 130 -0.07 1.35 -2.14
N LEU A 131 0.39 0.09 -2.15
CA LEU A 131 1.33 -0.46 -3.11
C LEU A 131 0.90 -1.88 -3.51
N ARG A 132 0.77 -2.13 -4.81
CA ARG A 132 0.45 -3.45 -5.39
C ARG A 132 1.74 -4.22 -5.66
N PHE A 133 2.08 -5.17 -4.78
CA PHE A 133 3.35 -5.91 -4.88
C PHE A 133 3.21 -7.17 -5.73
N ASP A 134 3.29 -7.07 -7.06
CA ASP A 134 2.97 -8.21 -7.93
C ASP A 134 4.09 -9.22 -8.19
N LYS A 135 5.33 -8.88 -7.81
CA LYS A 135 6.52 -9.69 -8.13
C LYS A 135 7.33 -10.01 -6.87
N PRO A 136 7.99 -11.18 -6.78
CA PRO A 136 9.03 -11.37 -5.78
C PRO A 136 10.23 -10.47 -6.09
N GLY A 137 10.96 -10.07 -5.05
CA GLY A 137 12.18 -9.28 -5.17
C GLY A 137 12.37 -8.31 -4.02
N ARG A 138 13.38 -7.45 -4.15
CA ARG A 138 13.68 -6.40 -3.18
C ARG A 138 12.95 -5.12 -3.58
N TYR A 139 12.30 -4.51 -2.59
CA TYR A 139 11.57 -3.26 -2.74
C TYR A 139 12.18 -2.18 -1.85
N THR A 140 12.27 -0.96 -2.38
CA THR A 140 12.63 0.24 -1.60
C THR A 140 11.41 1.11 -1.43
N ILE A 141 10.94 1.25 -0.19
CA ILE A 141 9.70 1.94 0.16
C ILE A 141 10.04 3.31 0.76
N ARG A 142 9.28 4.32 0.34
CA ARG A 142 9.35 5.70 0.83
C ARG A 142 7.96 6.13 1.31
N VAL A 143 7.88 6.70 2.51
CA VAL A 143 6.62 7.16 3.12
C VAL A 143 6.77 8.57 3.66
N LYS A 144 5.86 9.45 3.26
CA LYS A 144 5.65 10.78 3.83
C LYS A 144 4.24 10.93 4.37
N HIS A 145 4.06 11.85 5.30
CA HIS A 145 2.76 12.31 5.79
C HIS A 145 2.91 13.78 6.16
N ASP A 146 1.91 14.62 5.84
CA ASP A 146 2.03 16.07 6.10
C ASP A 146 2.12 16.40 7.60
N LEU A 147 1.46 15.60 8.44
CA LEU A 147 1.42 15.76 9.90
C LEU A 147 0.89 17.13 10.33
N GLY A 148 0.14 17.81 9.46
CA GLY A 148 -0.32 19.20 9.65
C GLY A 148 0.77 20.25 9.41
N TRP A 149 1.93 19.86 8.90
CA TRP A 149 3.04 20.75 8.57
C TRP A 149 3.02 21.17 7.11
N LYS A 150 3.67 22.29 6.80
CA LYS A 150 3.91 22.72 5.42
C LYS A 150 5.05 21.93 4.80
N ASP A 151 4.81 21.34 3.64
CA ASP A 151 5.83 20.73 2.79
C ASP A 151 6.37 21.79 1.82
N THR A 152 7.50 22.42 2.15
CA THR A 152 8.15 23.40 1.26
C THR A 152 9.51 22.88 0.79
N PRO A 153 10.04 23.36 -0.36
CA PRO A 153 11.38 22.96 -0.81
C PRO A 153 12.49 23.24 0.21
N GLU A 154 12.37 24.31 0.98
CA GLU A 154 13.36 24.72 2.00
C GLU A 154 13.25 23.88 3.27
N LYS A 155 12.04 23.42 3.60
CA LYS A 155 11.76 22.62 4.80
C LYS A 155 10.75 21.52 4.49
N PRO A 156 11.16 20.47 3.75
CA PRO A 156 10.25 19.42 3.33
C PRO A 156 9.80 18.58 4.53
N VAL A 157 8.62 17.98 4.42
CA VAL A 157 8.19 17.03 5.46
C VAL A 157 9.13 15.82 5.51
N PRO A 158 9.44 15.30 6.71
CA PRO A 158 10.36 14.17 6.83
C PRO A 158 9.83 12.92 6.13
N GLU A 159 10.74 12.18 5.50
CA GLU A 159 10.44 10.93 4.78
C GLU A 159 11.03 9.74 5.52
N GLY A 160 10.22 8.70 5.74
CA GLY A 160 10.68 7.40 6.18
C GLY A 160 11.05 6.52 4.99
N LYS A 161 12.16 5.79 5.10
CA LYS A 161 12.62 4.82 4.08
C LYS A 161 12.83 3.45 4.69
N ALA A 162 12.47 2.41 3.95
CA ALA A 162 12.76 1.02 4.33
C ALA A 162 12.98 0.16 3.10
N SER A 163 13.63 -0.98 3.31
CA SER A 163 13.74 -2.03 2.29
C SER A 163 13.13 -3.31 2.81
N ILE A 164 12.42 -4.01 1.93
CA ILE A 164 11.85 -5.34 2.20
C ILE A 164 12.19 -6.29 1.07
N GLU A 165 12.21 -7.58 1.36
CA GLU A 165 12.28 -8.66 0.38
C GLU A 165 10.94 -9.38 0.34
N ILE A 166 10.39 -9.58 -0.84
CA ILE A 166 9.19 -10.39 -1.06
C ILE A 166 9.61 -11.64 -1.82
N VAL A 167 9.19 -12.81 -1.35
CA VAL A 167 9.47 -14.09 -2.02
C VAL A 167 8.19 -14.80 -2.42
N LEU A 168 8.25 -15.62 -3.46
CA LEU A 168 7.12 -16.48 -3.80
C LEU A 168 6.89 -17.51 -2.68
N PRO A 169 5.63 -17.74 -2.26
CA PRO A 169 5.32 -18.87 -1.41
C PRO A 169 5.59 -20.17 -2.15
N ASN A 170 6.07 -21.19 -1.43
CA ASN A 170 5.86 -22.57 -1.85
C ASN A 170 4.42 -23.03 -1.53
N ALA A 171 4.04 -24.23 -1.99
CA ALA A 171 2.68 -24.74 -1.80
C ALA A 171 2.24 -24.78 -0.32
N ASP A 172 3.13 -25.23 0.57
CA ASP A 172 2.83 -25.33 2.01
C ASP A 172 2.65 -23.95 2.64
N GLN A 173 3.47 -22.97 2.25
CA GLN A 173 3.38 -21.59 2.71
C GLN A 173 2.10 -20.91 2.21
N ALA A 174 1.71 -21.14 0.96
CA ALA A 174 0.47 -20.60 0.40
C ALA A 174 -0.76 -21.17 1.11
N GLU A 175 -0.76 -22.47 1.38
CA GLU A 175 -1.84 -23.15 2.11
C GLU A 175 -1.91 -22.70 3.58
N GLU A 176 -0.77 -22.57 4.27
CA GLU A 176 -0.74 -22.07 5.65
C GLU A 176 -1.21 -20.61 5.72
N LEU A 177 -0.84 -19.79 4.74
CA LEU A 177 -1.34 -18.42 4.66
C LEU A 177 -2.86 -18.42 4.53
N LEU A 178 -3.44 -19.20 3.61
CA LEU A 178 -4.90 -19.29 3.44
C LEU A 178 -5.60 -19.76 4.72
N LYS A 179 -5.08 -20.81 5.38
CA LYS A 179 -5.60 -21.27 6.67
C LYS A 179 -5.58 -20.18 7.73
N SER A 180 -4.55 -19.33 7.73
CA SER A 180 -4.48 -18.21 8.68
C SER A 180 -5.60 -17.18 8.45
N LEU A 181 -6.13 -17.06 7.23
CA LEU A 181 -7.22 -16.15 6.87
C LEU A 181 -8.60 -16.67 7.23
N GLU A 182 -8.75 -17.99 7.23
CA GLU A 182 -10.01 -18.65 7.58
C GLU A 182 -10.26 -18.69 9.09
N LYS A 183 -9.23 -18.38 9.90
CA LYS A 183 -9.36 -18.30 11.36
C LYS A 183 -10.28 -17.12 11.73
N PRO A 184 -11.34 -17.34 12.53
CA PRO A 184 -12.19 -16.27 13.03
C PRO A 184 -11.34 -15.19 13.71
N ARG A 185 -11.58 -13.92 13.36
CA ARG A 185 -11.01 -12.81 14.12
C ARG A 185 -11.78 -12.64 15.42
N ASP A 186 -11.07 -12.38 16.51
CA ASP A 186 -11.70 -11.96 17.76
C ASP A 186 -12.44 -10.64 17.52
N GLY A 187 -13.77 -10.68 17.57
CA GLY A 187 -14.67 -9.56 17.21
C GLY A 187 -14.57 -8.31 18.09
N ASN A 188 -13.64 -8.28 19.04
CA ASN A 188 -13.38 -7.16 19.95
C ASN A 188 -12.22 -6.26 19.53
N ALA A 189 -11.52 -6.56 18.43
CA ALA A 189 -10.56 -5.63 17.84
C ALA A 189 -11.34 -4.45 17.23
N ARG A 190 -11.60 -3.40 18.03
CA ARG A 190 -11.95 -2.08 17.50
C ARG A 190 -10.83 -1.72 16.53
N SER A 191 -11.15 -1.75 15.23
CA SER A 191 -10.22 -1.37 14.17
C SER A 191 -10.00 0.15 14.21
N THR A 192 -9.26 0.60 15.22
CA THR A 192 -8.41 1.77 15.06
C THR A 192 -7.31 1.33 14.10
N VAL A 193 -7.01 2.17 13.12
CA VAL A 193 -6.05 1.91 12.04
C VAL A 193 -4.65 1.57 12.59
N ASP A 194 -4.40 1.82 13.88
CA ASP A 194 -3.09 1.69 14.54
C ASP A 194 -2.81 0.31 15.16
N ASP A 195 -3.83 -0.48 15.52
CA ASP A 195 -3.67 -1.78 16.23
C ASP A 195 -4.13 -3.02 15.44
N ALA A 196 -4.59 -2.83 14.20
CA ALA A 196 -5.08 -3.95 13.41
C ALA A 196 -3.90 -4.88 13.07
N ALA A 197 -3.84 -6.03 13.77
CA ALA A 197 -3.13 -7.21 13.30
C ALA A 197 -3.37 -7.33 11.79
N PRO A 198 -2.30 -7.53 10.99
CA PRO A 198 -2.34 -7.42 9.54
C PRO A 198 -3.63 -7.99 8.99
N THR A 199 -4.55 -7.09 8.64
CA THR A 199 -5.84 -7.51 8.11
C THR A 199 -5.54 -7.88 6.68
N LEU A 200 -5.16 -9.14 6.44
CA LEU A 200 -4.88 -9.61 5.10
C LEU A 200 -6.13 -9.36 4.26
N ASP A 201 -5.94 -8.52 3.26
CA ASP A 201 -6.91 -8.17 2.24
C ASP A 201 -7.00 -9.35 1.27
N PRO A 202 -8.18 -9.91 0.94
CA PRO A 202 -8.29 -10.92 -0.11
C PRO A 202 -7.67 -10.48 -1.46
N ALA A 203 -7.55 -9.17 -1.72
CA ALA A 203 -6.78 -8.66 -2.87
C ALA A 203 -5.29 -9.06 -2.81
N ALA A 204 -4.74 -9.34 -1.63
CA ALA A 204 -3.39 -9.86 -1.47
C ALA A 204 -3.25 -11.31 -1.98
N LEU A 205 -4.34 -12.02 -2.27
CA LEU A 205 -4.30 -13.38 -2.84
C LEU A 205 -4.40 -13.41 -4.37
N ALA A 206 -4.26 -12.25 -5.02
CA ALA A 206 -4.39 -12.09 -6.46
C ALA A 206 -3.15 -12.58 -7.26
N TYR A 207 -2.56 -13.72 -6.88
CA TYR A 207 -1.38 -14.28 -7.54
C TYR A 207 -1.61 -15.71 -8.04
N PRO A 208 -1.01 -16.12 -9.17
CA PRO A 208 -1.26 -17.44 -9.79
C PRO A 208 -0.99 -18.64 -8.87
N VAL A 209 -0.04 -18.51 -7.93
CA VAL A 209 0.29 -19.55 -6.95
C VAL A 209 -0.88 -19.90 -6.03
N TYR A 210 -1.83 -18.98 -5.83
CA TYR A 210 -3.02 -19.22 -5.02
C TYR A 210 -4.17 -19.84 -5.80
N LEU A 211 -4.20 -19.71 -7.13
CA LEU A 211 -5.29 -20.21 -7.97
C LEU A 211 -5.71 -21.67 -7.67
N PRO A 212 -4.79 -22.66 -7.60
CA PRO A 212 -5.17 -24.04 -7.30
C PRO A 212 -5.75 -24.24 -5.89
N LEU A 213 -5.50 -23.30 -4.98
CA LEU A 213 -5.99 -23.34 -3.60
C LEU A 213 -7.32 -22.59 -3.43
N LEU A 214 -7.56 -21.55 -4.24
CA LEU A 214 -8.77 -20.72 -4.18
C LEU A 214 -9.97 -21.39 -4.85
N VAL A 215 -9.76 -22.04 -6.00
CA VAL A 215 -10.86 -22.66 -6.78
C VAL A 215 -11.67 -23.68 -5.96
N PRO A 216 -11.05 -24.65 -5.24
CA PRO A 216 -11.80 -25.60 -4.42
C PRO A 216 -12.55 -24.92 -3.26
N ARG A 217 -11.99 -23.85 -2.68
CA ARG A 217 -12.61 -23.10 -1.57
C ARG A 217 -13.86 -22.37 -2.03
N ILE A 218 -13.82 -21.73 -3.19
CA ILE A 218 -14.99 -21.06 -3.78
C ILE A 218 -16.07 -22.09 -4.13
N GLY A 219 -15.69 -23.24 -4.73
CA GLY A 219 -16.62 -24.35 -4.97
C GLY A 219 -17.27 -24.88 -3.68
N ALA A 220 -16.57 -24.82 -2.55
CA ALA A 220 -17.10 -25.17 -1.23
C ALA A 220 -17.98 -24.06 -0.59
N GLY A 221 -18.24 -22.95 -1.29
CA GLY A 221 -19.09 -21.84 -0.84
C GLY A 221 -18.34 -20.68 -0.17
N LYS A 222 -16.99 -20.63 -0.22
CA LYS A 222 -16.20 -19.49 0.28
C LYS A 222 -16.11 -18.39 -0.78
N ILE A 223 -17.24 -17.77 -1.10
CA ILE A 223 -17.35 -16.77 -2.18
C ILE A 223 -16.52 -15.50 -1.93
N ASP A 224 -16.12 -15.23 -0.69
CA ASP A 224 -15.28 -14.07 -0.34
C ASP A 224 -13.91 -14.08 -1.05
N TYR A 225 -13.47 -15.23 -1.55
CA TYR A 225 -12.25 -15.39 -2.34
C TYR A 225 -12.42 -15.12 -3.85
N LEU A 226 -13.65 -14.92 -4.32
CA LEU A 226 -13.90 -14.71 -5.76
C LEU A 226 -13.13 -13.48 -6.28
N GLY A 227 -13.18 -12.39 -5.54
CA GLY A 227 -12.44 -11.17 -5.86
C GLY A 227 -10.92 -11.39 -5.93
N SER A 228 -10.36 -12.36 -5.22
CA SER A 228 -8.95 -12.72 -5.35
C SER A 228 -8.63 -13.29 -6.74
N ILE A 229 -9.48 -14.17 -7.28
CA ILE A 229 -9.28 -14.75 -8.62
C ILE A 229 -9.51 -13.72 -9.71
N GLU A 230 -10.50 -12.84 -9.56
CA GLU A 230 -10.77 -11.75 -10.51
C GLU A 230 -9.57 -10.84 -10.76
N ASN A 231 -8.71 -10.69 -9.75
CA ASN A 231 -7.50 -9.87 -9.82
C ASN A 231 -6.25 -10.64 -10.25
N ILE A 232 -6.34 -11.96 -10.53
CA ILE A 232 -5.24 -12.75 -11.11
C ILE A 232 -5.28 -12.55 -12.63
N GLU A 233 -4.32 -11.79 -13.16
CA GLU A 233 -4.24 -11.44 -14.58
C GLU A 233 -3.65 -12.57 -15.45
N THR A 234 -4.25 -13.78 -15.39
CA THR A 234 -3.86 -14.91 -16.24
C THR A 234 -5.04 -15.58 -16.94
N VAL A 235 -4.73 -16.31 -18.03
CA VAL A 235 -5.73 -17.07 -18.80
C VAL A 235 -6.32 -18.18 -17.93
N GLU A 236 -5.52 -18.80 -17.07
CA GLU A 236 -5.94 -19.87 -16.16
C GLU A 236 -6.94 -19.36 -15.12
N ALA A 237 -6.73 -18.15 -14.59
CA ALA A 237 -7.67 -17.54 -13.66
C ALA A 237 -9.01 -17.24 -14.33
N THR A 238 -8.98 -16.70 -15.55
CA THR A 238 -10.20 -16.49 -16.34
C THR A 238 -10.93 -17.81 -16.61
N ALA A 239 -10.19 -18.85 -17.00
CA ALA A 239 -10.75 -20.19 -17.22
C ALA A 239 -11.37 -20.78 -15.94
N ALA A 240 -10.73 -20.56 -14.79
CA ALA A 240 -11.24 -20.99 -13.49
C ALA A 240 -12.55 -20.28 -13.13
N LEU A 241 -12.66 -18.97 -13.36
CA LEU A 241 -13.91 -18.21 -13.16
C LEU A 241 -15.04 -18.75 -14.05
N VAL A 242 -14.76 -18.98 -15.34
CA VAL A 242 -15.73 -19.58 -16.26
C VAL A 242 -16.14 -20.99 -15.82
N GLY A 243 -15.20 -21.77 -15.27
CA GLY A 243 -15.47 -23.09 -14.71
C GLY A 243 -16.41 -23.02 -13.50
N LEU A 244 -16.15 -22.09 -12.58
CA LEU A 244 -16.99 -21.86 -11.40
C LEU A 244 -18.42 -21.43 -11.78
N LEU A 245 -18.58 -20.53 -12.75
CA LEU A 245 -19.90 -20.11 -13.27
C LEU A 245 -20.72 -21.24 -13.88
N LYS A 246 -20.06 -22.24 -14.47
CA LYS A 246 -20.73 -23.40 -15.09
C LYS A 246 -21.07 -24.49 -14.09
N SER A 247 -20.56 -24.41 -12.86
CA SER A 247 -20.90 -25.38 -11.81
C SER A 247 -22.34 -25.15 -11.35
N THR A 248 -23.19 -26.18 -11.44
CA THR A 248 -24.60 -26.14 -11.04
C THR A 248 -24.82 -26.15 -9.52
N ASP A 249 -23.80 -25.81 -8.74
CA ASP A 249 -23.88 -25.79 -7.29
C ASP A 249 -24.56 -24.50 -6.83
N ALA A 250 -25.75 -24.62 -6.23
CA ALA A 250 -26.61 -23.51 -5.82
C ALA A 250 -26.00 -22.56 -4.77
N LYS A 251 -24.74 -22.78 -4.37
CA LYS A 251 -23.96 -21.95 -3.45
C LYS A 251 -23.04 -20.95 -4.17
N VAL A 252 -22.86 -21.10 -5.48
CA VAL A 252 -21.98 -20.25 -6.32
C VAL A 252 -22.81 -19.42 -7.32
N SER A 253 -24.05 -19.84 -7.61
CA SER A 253 -25.01 -19.16 -8.51
C SER A 253 -25.93 -18.17 -7.82
#